data_AF-A0A960F0D5-F1
#
_entry.id   AF-A0A960F0D5-F1
#
_cell.length_a   1.000
_cell.length_b   1.000
_cell.length_c   1.000
_cell.angle_alpha   90.00
_cell.angle_beta   90.00
_cell.angle_gamma   90.00
#
_symmetry.space_group_name_H-M   'P 1'
#
loop_
_entity.id
_entity.type
_entity.pdbx_description
1 polymer ?
#
loop_
_entity_poly.entity_id
_entity_poly.type
_entity_poly.pdbx_seq_one_letter_code
_entity_poly.pdbx_strand_id
1 'polypeptide(L)' 'VHLVPDEGVDDGPVLATAEVPILPTDTLDEFEARVHAVEHRLLVATLHELCRTRVTHGATR' A
#
# COMPACT_ATOMS: atom_id res chain seq x y z
N VAL A 1 -1.38 -0.33 0.32
CA VAL A 1 -1.72 -0.42 -1.13
C VAL A 1 -3.21 -0.67 -1.24
N HIS A 2 -3.92 0.14 -2.01
CA HIS A 2 -5.37 0.04 -2.24
C HIS A 2 -5.68 0.24 -3.74
N LEU A 3 -6.89 -0.08 -4.16
CA LEU A 3 -7.40 0.28 -5.49
C LEU A 3 -7.82 1.76 -5.51
N VAL A 4 -7.81 2.43 -6.66
CA VAL A 4 -8.25 3.83 -6.74
C VAL A 4 -9.70 3.91 -7.24
N PRO A 5 -10.65 4.46 -6.46
CA PRO A 5 -11.98 4.77 -6.97
C PRO A 5 -11.95 6.08 -7.78
N ASP A 6 -12.89 6.27 -8.71
CA ASP A 6 -12.85 7.39 -9.66
C ASP A 6 -12.83 8.78 -9.00
N GLU A 7 -13.68 9.00 -7.98
CA GLU A 7 -13.88 10.31 -7.35
C GLU A 7 -13.37 10.40 -5.90
N GLY A 8 -13.04 9.26 -5.28
CA GLY A 8 -12.62 9.18 -3.87
C GLY A 8 -11.11 9.20 -3.68
N VAL A 9 -10.61 10.04 -2.77
CA VAL A 9 -9.19 10.04 -2.38
C VAL A 9 -8.99 9.09 -1.19
N ASP A 10 -8.05 8.16 -1.32
CA ASP A 10 -7.69 7.17 -0.29
C ASP A 10 -8.86 6.30 0.23
N ASP A 11 -9.93 6.16 -0.57
CA ASP A 11 -11.19 5.48 -0.18
C ASP A 11 -11.38 4.11 -0.85
N GLY A 12 -10.34 3.58 -1.47
CA GLY A 12 -10.44 2.31 -2.18
C GLY A 12 -10.28 1.08 -1.29
N PRO A 13 -10.76 -0.09 -1.74
CA PRO A 13 -10.51 -1.35 -1.06
C PRO A 13 -9.01 -1.60 -0.84
N VAL A 14 -8.66 -1.87 0.42
CA VAL A 14 -7.28 -2.17 0.82
C VAL A 14 -6.86 -3.53 0.27
N LEU A 15 -5.71 -3.56 -0.40
CA LEU A 15 -5.11 -4.78 -0.96
C LEU A 15 -4.01 -5.35 -0.05
N ALA A 16 -3.23 -4.46 0.57
CA ALA A 16 -2.14 -4.85 1.47
C ALA A 16 -1.77 -3.70 2.41
N THR A 17 -1.32 -4.07 3.61
CA THR A 17 -0.80 -3.18 4.66
C THR A 17 0.50 -3.72 5.21
N ALA A 18 1.29 -2.84 5.84
CA ALA A 18 2.50 -3.20 6.56
C ALA A 18 2.63 -2.30 7.79
N GLU A 19 3.15 -2.84 8.89
CA GLU A 19 3.48 -2.06 10.08
C GLU A 19 4.88 -1.46 9.92
N VAL A 20 5.02 -0.18 10.29
CA VAL A 20 6.31 0.52 10.33
C VAL A 20 6.53 1.01 11.77
N PRO A 21 7.59 0.57 12.46
CA PRO A 21 7.85 1.04 13.82
C PRO A 21 8.30 2.50 13.79
N ILE A 22 7.79 3.29 14.73
CA ILE A 22 8.34 4.61 15.09
C ILE A 22 9.37 4.36 16.18
N LEU A 23 10.62 4.77 15.99
CA LEU A 23 11.66 4.63 17.00
C LEU A 23 11.82 5.95 17.77
N PRO A 24 12.06 5.92 19.10
CA PRO A 24 12.20 7.13 19.90
C PRO A 24 13.33 8.07 19.47
N THR A 25 14.29 7.54 18.71
CA THR A 25 15.48 8.26 18.23
C THR A 25 15.35 8.78 16.81
N ASP A 26 14.24 8.48 16.12
CA ASP A 26 14.06 8.91 14.74
C ASP A 26 13.85 10.42 14.66
N THR A 27 14.55 11.04 13.72
CA THR A 27 14.09 12.27 13.08
C THR A 27 12.90 11.96 12.15
N LEU A 28 12.14 13.00 11.77
CA LEU A 28 11.06 12.83 10.80
C LEU A 28 11.59 12.23 9.48
N ASP A 29 12.71 12.73 8.97
CA ASP A 29 13.32 12.29 7.72
C ASP A 29 13.72 10.80 7.77
N GLU A 30 14.26 10.32 8.90
CA GLU A 30 14.61 8.91 9.09
C GLU A 30 13.38 8.00 9.13
N PHE A 31 12.31 8.47 9.77
CA PHE A 31 11.03 7.75 9.77
C PHE A 31 10.41 7.72 8.37
N GLU A 32 10.37 8.85 7.67
CA GLU A 32 9.86 8.95 6.30
C GLU A 32 10.64 8.04 5.35
N ALA A 33 11.97 8.02 5.42
CA ALA A 33 12.81 7.13 4.63
C ALA A 33 12.48 5.65 4.90
N ARG A 34 12.16 5.30 6.16
CA ARG A 34 11.73 3.93 6.52
C ARG A 34 10.35 3.61 5.95
N VAL A 35 9.40 4.54 6.03
CA VAL A 35 8.05 4.39 5.45
C VAL A 35 8.18 4.15 3.94
N HIS A 36 8.88 5.01 3.22
CA HIS A 36 9.08 4.87 1.76
C HIS A 36 9.74 3.52 1.40
N ALA A 37 10.73 3.07 2.17
CA ALA A 37 11.37 1.78 1.93
C ALA A 37 10.39 0.59 2.10
N VAL A 38 9.46 0.68 3.06
CA VAL A 38 8.41 -0.33 3.27
C VAL A 38 7.35 -0.24 2.16
N GLU A 39 6.92 0.96 1.77
CA GLU A 39 5.96 1.19 0.70
C GLU A 39 6.44 0.62 -0.63
N HIS A 40 7.69 0.88 -1.03
CA HIS A 40 8.27 0.34 -2.26
C HIS A 40 8.22 -1.19 -2.30
N ARG A 41 8.54 -1.85 -1.18
CA ARG A 41 8.50 -3.33 -1.09
C ARG A 41 7.05 -3.84 -1.13
N LEU A 42 6.16 -3.22 -0.36
CA LEU A 42 4.75 -3.61 -0.28
C LEU A 42 4.06 -3.46 -1.63
N LEU A 43 4.33 -2.37 -2.36
CA LEU A 43 3.77 -2.10 -3.68
C LEU A 43 4.19 -3.18 -4.68
N VAL A 44 5.49 -3.45 -4.81
CA VAL A 44 6.00 -4.46 -5.76
C VAL A 44 5.47 -5.85 -5.43
N ALA A 45 5.45 -6.24 -4.14
CA ALA A 45 4.90 -7.52 -3.72
C ALA A 45 3.40 -7.65 -4.03
N THR A 46 2.61 -6.60 -3.77
CA THR A 46 1.17 -6.59 -4.06
C THR A 46 0.92 -6.72 -5.56
N LEU A 47 1.65 -5.97 -6.40
CA LEU A 47 1.53 -6.05 -7.85
C LEU A 47 1.91 -7.43 -8.39
N HIS A 48 2.96 -8.05 -7.85
CA HIS A 48 3.37 -9.40 -8.22
C HIS A 48 2.23 -10.40 -8.00
N GLU A 49 1.56 -10.36 -6.84
CA GLU A 49 0.42 -11.26 -6.56
C GLU A 49 -0.80 -10.96 -7.45
N LEU A 50 -1.08 -9.68 -7.73
CA LEU A 50 -2.15 -9.28 -8.64
C LEU A 50 -1.89 -9.74 -10.08
N CYS A 51 -0.66 -9.71 -10.57
CA CYS A 51 -0.35 -10.20 -11.93
C CYS A 51 -0.47 -11.71 -12.06
N ARG A 52 -0.36 -12.45 -10.95
CA ARG A 52 -0.47 -13.92 -10.91
C ARG A 52 -1.91 -14.39 -10.70
N THR A 53 -2.73 -13.54 -10.10
CA THR A 53 -4.12 -13.84 -9.77
C THR A 53 -5.02 -13.14 -10.78
N ARG A 54 -6.01 -13.83 -11.34
CA ARG A 54 -7.00 -13.15 -12.17
C ARG A 54 -7.86 -12.25 -11.27
N VAL A 55 -7.57 -10.95 -11.25
CA VAL A 55 -8.33 -9.98 -10.45
C VAL A 55 -9.73 -9.84 -11.04
N THR A 56 -10.73 -10.47 -10.41
CA THR A 56 -12.13 -10.18 -10.71
C THR A 56 -12.47 -8.83 -10.09
N HIS A 57 -12.60 -7.80 -10.90
CA HIS A 57 -13.18 -6.54 -10.44
C HIS A 57 -14.62 -6.87 -10.00
N GLY A 58 -14.88 -6.80 -8.70
CA GLY A 58 -16.23 -6.84 -8.18
C GLY A 58 -16.93 -5.58 -8.65
N ALA A 59 -17.58 -5.65 -9.82
CA ALA A 59 -18.54 -4.66 -10.24
C ALA A 59 -19.66 -4.69 -9.19
N THR A 60 -19.64 -3.72 -8.28
CA THR A 60 -20.77 -3.40 -7.43
C THR A 60 -21.96 -3.15 -8.35
N ARG A 61 -22.95 -4.05 -8.27
CA ARG A 61 -24.25 -3.90 -8.90
C ARG A 61 -25.08 -2.88 -8.14
#